data_AF-A0A429GNS1-F1
#
_entry.id   AF-A0A429GNS1-F1
#
_cell.length_a   1.000
_cell.length_b   1.000
_cell.length_c   1.000
_cell.angle_alpha   90.00
_cell.angle_beta   90.00
_cell.angle_gamma   90.00
#
_symmetry.space_group_name_H-M   'P 1'
#
loop_
_entity.id
_entity.type
_entity.pdbx_description
1 polymer ?
#
loop_
_entity_poly.entity_id
_entity_poly.type
_entity_poly.pdbx_seq_one_letter_code
_entity_poly.pdbx_strand_id
1 'polypeptide(L)'
;MIAMINDCAYVGETLIKYFPKEIEVRHIRRTRSIWSKTLGIAYKMIRTNADVYHVHYLLQDCYIAGKLGKEPLIGHAHGSDLRVALRHPLWGKMVKYNLKKCDKILVSTPDILGIARQFRDDAIYLPNPVDMQVFYPRPAEKHARRRVLIASDSNWDVKGTDIAIRALSRIKDKVDVSIIAYGKDLDKTLRLAEKLGLHLNVLPKVPHEELNRYYWNSDVVIDRFRLGSLGVVSLEAIACGRPVIAYVSSEYGEYGEFPLKDIEEEEEIAEAILHADEKLWRDEYEYLMKNHNPNIVVARLLEEYEEMLR
;
A
#
# COMPACT_ATOMS: atom_id res chain seq x y z
N MET A 1 -25.86 -7.01 2.48
CA MET A 1 -25.19 -5.71 2.37
C MET A 1 -23.94 -5.67 3.26
N ILE A 2 -22.84 -5.14 2.73
CA ILE A 2 -21.60 -4.89 3.49
C ILE A 2 -21.43 -3.38 3.73
N ALA A 3 -21.07 -2.99 4.95
CA ALA A 3 -20.64 -1.64 5.26
C ALA A 3 -19.10 -1.58 5.22
N MET A 4 -18.56 -1.04 4.13
CA MET A 4 -17.13 -0.77 4.01
C MET A 4 -16.84 0.61 4.62
N ILE A 5 -16.09 0.68 5.71
CA ILE A 5 -15.88 1.90 6.49
C ILE A 5 -14.44 2.35 6.35
N ASN A 6 -14.27 3.64 6.06
CA ASN A 6 -12.99 4.27 5.74
C ASN A 6 -12.33 3.67 4.49
N ASP A 7 -11.17 4.19 4.13
CA ASP A 7 -10.35 3.65 3.04
C ASP A 7 -8.87 3.95 3.33
N CYS A 8 -7.99 3.02 3.00
CA CYS A 8 -6.55 3.20 3.07
C CYS A 8 -5.93 2.85 1.74
N ALA A 9 -5.22 3.82 1.15
CA ALA A 9 -4.54 3.68 -0.13
C ALA A 9 -5.42 3.07 -1.26
N TYR A 10 -6.72 3.42 -1.29
CA TYR A 10 -7.69 2.97 -2.29
C TYR A 10 -7.99 1.46 -2.26
N VAL A 11 -7.57 0.76 -1.20
CA VAL A 11 -7.76 -0.69 -1.06
C VAL A 11 -9.24 -1.05 -0.95
N GLY A 12 -10.00 -0.38 -0.08
CA GLY A 12 -11.43 -0.63 0.08
C GLY A 12 -12.20 -0.29 -1.19
N GLU A 13 -11.88 0.85 -1.82
CA GLU A 13 -12.41 1.25 -3.12
C GLU A 13 -12.14 0.19 -4.20
N THR A 14 -10.92 -0.34 -4.26
CA THR A 14 -10.55 -1.37 -5.23
C THR A 14 -11.33 -2.65 -4.96
N LEU A 15 -11.40 -3.13 -3.71
CA LEU A 15 -12.19 -4.32 -3.36
C LEU A 15 -13.65 -4.20 -3.82
N ILE A 16 -14.28 -3.04 -3.56
CA ILE A 16 -15.67 -2.78 -3.95
C ILE A 16 -15.87 -2.90 -5.47
N LYS A 17 -14.94 -2.39 -6.29
CA LYS A 17 -15.04 -2.45 -7.76
C LYS A 17 -15.08 -3.88 -8.30
N TYR A 18 -14.53 -4.83 -7.57
CA TYR A 18 -14.41 -6.23 -7.99
C TYR A 18 -15.35 -7.17 -7.23
N PHE A 19 -16.21 -6.66 -6.34
CA PHE A 19 -17.27 -7.47 -5.75
C PHE A 19 -18.31 -7.88 -6.81
N PRO A 20 -18.92 -9.07 -6.68
CA PRO A 20 -20.09 -9.46 -7.46
C PRO A 20 -21.19 -8.39 -7.37
N LYS A 21 -21.92 -8.17 -8.46
CA LYS A 21 -22.92 -7.10 -8.57
C LYS A 21 -24.10 -7.29 -7.61
N GLU A 22 -24.31 -8.53 -7.17
CA GLU A 22 -25.36 -8.95 -6.25
C GLU A 22 -25.05 -8.52 -4.80
N ILE A 23 -23.78 -8.25 -4.49
CA ILE A 23 -23.35 -7.82 -3.17
C ILE A 23 -23.48 -6.30 -3.07
N GLU A 24 -24.53 -5.85 -2.39
CA GLU A 24 -24.68 -4.44 -2.06
C GLU A 24 -23.59 -3.99 -1.08
N VAL A 25 -22.81 -2.95 -1.46
CA VAL A 25 -21.80 -2.35 -0.59
C VAL A 25 -22.09 -0.89 -0.34
N ARG A 26 -22.13 -0.50 0.94
CA ARG A 26 -22.18 0.89 1.37
C ARG A 26 -20.79 1.37 1.77
N HIS A 27 -20.15 2.17 0.91
CA HIS A 27 -18.84 2.75 1.22
C HIS A 27 -18.96 4.03 2.07
N ILE A 28 -18.59 3.96 3.34
CA ILE A 28 -18.63 5.07 4.28
C ILE A 28 -17.23 5.69 4.39
N ARG A 29 -16.94 6.65 3.50
CA ARG A 29 -15.68 7.40 3.54
C ARG A 29 -15.69 8.52 4.58
N ARG A 30 -14.53 8.78 5.19
CA ARG A 30 -14.32 10.00 5.98
C ARG A 30 -14.46 11.24 5.11
N THR A 31 -15.12 12.26 5.64
CA THR A 31 -15.12 13.61 5.04
C THR A 31 -13.84 14.35 5.44
N ARG A 32 -13.35 15.24 4.55
CA ARG A 32 -12.13 16.03 4.81
C ARG A 32 -12.36 17.22 5.78
N SER A 33 -13.61 17.58 6.09
CA SER A 33 -13.97 18.73 6.95
C SER A 33 -13.73 18.47 8.45
N ILE A 34 -12.94 19.33 9.11
CA ILE A 34 -12.47 19.22 10.51
C ILE A 34 -13.61 19.08 11.52
N TRP A 35 -14.72 19.79 11.33
CA TRP A 35 -15.80 19.90 12.33
C TRP A 35 -16.79 18.72 12.33
N SER A 36 -16.65 17.77 11.39
CA SER A 36 -17.55 16.61 11.26
C SER A 36 -16.83 15.26 11.15
N LYS A 37 -15.49 15.21 11.27
CA LYS A 37 -14.69 14.01 10.94
C LYS A 37 -15.06 12.75 11.72
N THR A 38 -15.46 12.90 12.98
CA THR A 38 -15.74 11.78 13.89
C THR A 38 -17.25 11.62 14.11
N LEU A 39 -17.96 12.72 14.36
CA LEU A 39 -19.41 12.70 14.53
C LEU A 39 -20.14 12.33 13.23
N GLY A 40 -19.65 12.81 12.09
CA GLY A 40 -20.26 12.52 10.79
C GLY A 40 -20.11 11.05 10.39
N ILE A 41 -18.94 10.44 10.62
CA ILE A 41 -18.77 9.02 10.35
C ILE A 41 -19.56 8.16 11.35
N ALA A 42 -19.56 8.52 12.64
CA ALA A 42 -20.36 7.86 13.66
C ALA A 42 -21.85 7.87 13.31
N TYR A 43 -22.39 9.02 12.91
CA TYR A 43 -23.78 9.17 12.48
C TYR A 43 -24.11 8.32 11.25
N LYS A 44 -23.23 8.29 10.24
CA LYS A 44 -23.40 7.41 9.08
C LYS A 44 -23.40 5.94 9.49
N MET A 45 -22.52 5.52 10.41
CA MET A 45 -22.47 4.16 10.94
C MET A 45 -23.73 3.81 11.73
N ILE A 46 -24.23 4.71 12.60
CA ILE A 46 -25.50 4.51 13.34
C ILE A 46 -26.65 4.23 12.37
N ARG A 47 -26.74 5.00 11.28
CA ARG A 47 -27.78 4.86 10.24
C ARG A 47 -27.52 3.77 9.19
N THR A 48 -26.53 2.91 9.43
CA THR A 48 -26.22 1.79 8.55
C THR A 48 -26.50 0.50 9.31
N ASN A 49 -27.34 -0.35 8.73
CA ASN A 49 -27.55 -1.72 9.18
C ASN A 49 -27.03 -2.66 8.10
N ALA A 50 -25.90 -3.31 8.32
CA ALA A 50 -25.24 -4.19 7.35
C ALA A 50 -25.02 -5.58 7.97
N ASP A 51 -24.89 -6.59 7.12
CA ASP A 51 -24.59 -7.97 7.54
C ASP A 51 -23.13 -8.12 7.96
N VAL A 52 -22.23 -7.28 7.42
CA VAL A 52 -20.82 -7.23 7.81
C VAL A 52 -20.35 -5.78 7.83
N TYR A 53 -19.60 -5.40 8.87
CA TYR A 53 -18.93 -4.12 8.97
C TYR A 53 -17.41 -4.31 8.80
N HIS A 54 -16.86 -3.90 7.67
CA HIS A 54 -15.43 -4.00 7.38
C HIS A 54 -14.78 -2.62 7.50
N VAL A 55 -13.92 -2.44 8.50
CA VAL A 55 -13.26 -1.16 8.76
C VAL A 55 -11.80 -1.20 8.36
N HIS A 56 -11.42 -0.31 7.45
CA HIS A 56 -10.01 -0.07 7.10
C HIS A 56 -9.36 0.86 8.11
N TYR A 57 -8.18 0.45 8.62
CA TYR A 57 -7.36 1.13 9.61
C TYR A 57 -7.85 0.95 11.06
N LEU A 58 -7.03 0.32 11.91
CA LEU A 58 -7.39 -0.06 13.28
C LEU A 58 -7.38 1.09 14.30
N LEU A 59 -7.84 2.27 13.92
CA LEU A 59 -7.85 3.45 14.79
C LEU A 59 -9.28 3.87 15.18
N GLN A 60 -9.60 5.16 15.09
CA GLN A 60 -10.81 5.74 15.67
C GLN A 60 -12.11 5.26 15.03
N ASP A 61 -12.12 4.99 13.73
CA ASP A 61 -13.35 4.57 13.03
C ASP A 61 -13.72 3.14 13.43
N CYS A 62 -12.72 2.27 13.52
CA CYS A 62 -12.88 0.89 13.99
C CYS A 62 -13.32 0.85 15.46
N TYR A 63 -12.73 1.71 16.29
CA TYR A 63 -13.11 1.83 17.70
C TYR A 63 -14.56 2.27 17.85
N ILE A 64 -14.99 3.28 17.09
CA ILE A 64 -16.37 3.78 17.13
C ILE A 64 -17.35 2.71 16.63
N ALA A 65 -17.05 2.00 15.54
CA ALA A 65 -17.89 0.91 15.05
C ALA A 65 -18.14 -0.13 16.17
N GLY A 66 -17.08 -0.58 16.85
CA GLY A 66 -17.21 -1.50 17.97
C GLY A 66 -17.97 -0.91 19.17
N LYS A 67 -17.80 0.39 19.48
CA LYS A 67 -18.58 1.04 20.56
C LYS A 67 -20.06 1.24 20.23
N LEU A 68 -20.41 1.27 18.94
CA LEU A 68 -21.79 1.33 18.47
C LEU A 68 -22.45 -0.05 18.38
N GLY A 69 -21.77 -1.13 18.80
CA GLY A 69 -22.30 -2.48 18.72
C GLY A 69 -22.49 -2.96 17.29
N LYS A 70 -21.64 -2.51 16.35
CA LYS A 70 -21.68 -3.00 14.98
C LYS A 70 -21.01 -4.36 14.96
N GLU A 71 -21.76 -5.38 14.58
CA GLU A 71 -21.35 -6.78 14.53
C GLU A 71 -22.03 -7.48 13.34
N PRO A 72 -21.38 -8.48 12.72
CA PRO A 72 -19.96 -8.80 12.87
C PRO A 72 -19.04 -7.70 12.31
N LEU A 73 -17.91 -7.47 12.98
CA LEU A 73 -16.95 -6.39 12.75
C LEU A 73 -15.58 -6.93 12.35
N ILE A 74 -15.09 -6.51 11.19
CA ILE A 74 -13.76 -6.84 10.68
C ILE A 74 -12.88 -5.60 10.79
N GLY A 75 -11.74 -5.76 11.43
CA GLY A 75 -10.69 -4.74 11.43
C GLY A 75 -9.59 -5.11 10.45
N HIS A 76 -9.34 -4.26 9.45
CA HIS A 76 -8.31 -4.48 8.46
C HIS A 76 -7.15 -3.50 8.67
N ALA A 77 -5.98 -4.01 9.03
CA ALA A 77 -4.79 -3.23 9.30
C ALA A 77 -3.93 -3.00 8.05
N HIS A 78 -3.43 -1.78 7.86
CA HIS A 78 -2.77 -1.35 6.61
C HIS A 78 -1.29 -0.97 6.77
N GLY A 79 -0.77 -0.92 8.00
CA GLY A 79 0.64 -0.63 8.24
C GLY A 79 0.87 0.29 9.41
N SER A 80 0.72 1.60 9.22
CA SER A 80 1.05 2.60 10.25
C SER A 80 0.18 2.51 11.50
N ASP A 81 -0.99 1.88 11.43
CA ASP A 81 -1.81 1.53 12.59
C ASP A 81 -1.07 0.57 13.53
N LEU A 82 -0.43 -0.47 13.00
CA LEU A 82 0.34 -1.43 13.80
C LEU A 82 1.80 -1.02 14.00
N ARG A 83 2.45 -0.42 13.01
CA ARG A 83 3.87 -0.01 13.09
C ARG A 83 4.08 1.21 13.99
N VAL A 84 3.15 2.18 13.96
CA VAL A 84 3.32 3.49 14.61
C VAL A 84 2.25 3.72 15.67
N ALA A 85 0.96 3.71 15.29
CA ALA A 85 -0.13 4.12 16.18
C ALA A 85 -0.27 3.20 17.40
N LEU A 86 0.03 1.90 17.25
CA LEU A 86 0.04 0.93 18.35
C LEU A 86 0.99 1.32 19.50
N ARG A 87 2.11 1.99 19.19
CA ARG A 87 3.13 2.42 20.16
C ARG A 87 2.80 3.77 20.81
N HIS A 88 1.84 4.51 20.28
CA HIS A 88 1.48 5.82 20.79
C HIS A 88 0.64 5.71 22.09
N PRO A 89 0.87 6.52 23.14
CA PRO A 89 0.25 6.34 24.47
C PRO A 89 -1.29 6.32 24.48
N LEU A 90 -1.92 7.19 23.69
CA LEU A 90 -3.38 7.28 23.59
C LEU A 90 -3.94 6.35 22.50
N TRP A 91 -3.45 6.48 21.27
CA TRP A 91 -3.93 5.75 20.10
C TRP A 91 -3.70 4.25 20.22
N GLY A 92 -2.59 3.84 20.84
CA GLY A 92 -2.28 2.44 21.09
C GLY A 92 -3.32 1.74 21.95
N LYS A 93 -4.00 2.44 22.87
CA LYS A 93 -5.12 1.87 23.64
C LYS A 93 -6.30 1.52 22.74
N MET A 94 -6.58 2.36 21.74
CA MET A 94 -7.65 2.11 20.76
C MET A 94 -7.28 0.98 19.82
N VAL A 95 -6.06 0.97 19.28
CA VAL A 95 -5.58 -0.09 18.40
C VAL A 95 -5.62 -1.44 19.13
N LYS A 96 -5.12 -1.52 20.36
CA LYS A 96 -5.18 -2.74 21.20
C LYS A 96 -6.61 -3.18 21.50
N TYR A 97 -7.54 -2.23 21.71
CA TYR A 97 -8.95 -2.55 21.90
C TYR A 97 -9.53 -3.17 20.63
N ASN A 98 -9.32 -2.55 19.47
CA ASN A 98 -9.80 -3.04 18.18
C ASN A 98 -9.23 -4.43 17.87
N LEU A 99 -7.91 -4.60 18.05
CA LEU A 99 -7.23 -5.89 17.94
C LEU A 99 -7.77 -6.97 18.88
N LYS A 100 -8.53 -6.66 19.92
CA LYS A 100 -9.15 -7.67 20.80
C LYS A 100 -10.66 -7.79 20.64
N LYS A 101 -11.30 -6.86 19.94
CA LYS A 101 -12.77 -6.70 19.93
C LYS A 101 -13.44 -6.83 18.57
N CYS A 102 -12.73 -6.63 17.47
CA CYS A 102 -13.28 -7.05 16.18
C CYS A 102 -13.47 -8.58 16.18
N ASP A 103 -14.42 -9.09 15.40
CA ASP A 103 -14.66 -10.52 15.23
C ASP A 103 -13.59 -11.17 14.34
N LYS A 104 -13.01 -10.41 13.40
CA LYS A 104 -11.86 -10.84 12.58
C LYS A 104 -10.83 -9.72 12.43
N ILE A 105 -9.55 -10.09 12.27
CA ILE A 105 -8.48 -9.15 11.88
C ILE A 105 -7.84 -9.61 10.58
N LEU A 106 -7.81 -8.69 9.64
CA LEU A 106 -7.09 -8.82 8.39
C LEU A 106 -5.87 -7.89 8.43
N VAL A 107 -4.79 -8.27 7.76
CA VAL A 107 -3.61 -7.41 7.58
C VAL A 107 -3.19 -7.36 6.12
N SER A 108 -2.84 -6.18 5.64
CA SER A 108 -2.57 -5.94 4.21
C SER A 108 -1.14 -6.23 3.77
N THR A 109 -0.20 -6.34 4.72
CA THR A 109 1.21 -6.64 4.45
C THR A 109 1.73 -7.67 5.46
N PRO A 110 2.62 -8.60 5.06
CA PRO A 110 3.05 -9.70 5.92
C PRO A 110 3.88 -9.23 7.13
N ASP A 111 4.61 -8.13 7.01
CA ASP A 111 5.45 -7.58 8.09
C ASP A 111 4.67 -7.17 9.36
N ILE A 112 3.37 -6.88 9.23
CA ILE A 112 2.51 -6.54 10.38
C ILE A 112 1.67 -7.73 10.86
N LEU A 113 1.73 -8.88 10.18
CA LEU A 113 1.00 -10.09 10.58
C LEU A 113 1.48 -10.60 11.94
N GLY A 114 2.80 -10.69 12.14
CA GLY A 114 3.38 -11.07 13.42
C GLY A 114 2.98 -10.13 14.56
N ILE A 115 2.86 -8.83 14.28
CA ILE A 115 2.41 -7.83 15.26
C ILE A 115 0.94 -8.06 15.63
N ALA A 116 0.08 -8.31 14.64
CA ALA A 116 -1.33 -8.60 14.89
C ALA A 116 -1.51 -9.90 15.70
N ARG A 117 -0.72 -10.93 15.38
CA ARG A 117 -0.75 -12.24 16.06
C ARG A 117 -0.36 -12.20 17.53
N GLN A 118 0.42 -11.21 17.97
CA GLN A 118 0.66 -10.99 19.41
C GLN A 118 -0.61 -10.66 20.21
N PHE A 119 -1.69 -10.24 19.53
CA PHE A 119 -2.98 -9.91 20.15
C PHE A 119 -4.09 -10.89 19.77
N ARG A 120 -3.97 -11.51 18.59
CA ARG A 120 -4.94 -12.45 18.03
C ARG A 120 -4.29 -13.43 17.06
N ASP A 121 -4.13 -14.67 17.50
CA ASP A 121 -3.46 -15.73 16.73
C ASP A 121 -4.15 -16.04 15.40
N ASP A 122 -5.47 -15.81 15.33
CA ASP A 122 -6.34 -15.99 14.17
C ASP A 122 -6.28 -14.83 13.16
N ALA A 123 -5.40 -13.83 13.33
CA ALA A 123 -5.21 -12.78 12.34
C ALA A 123 -4.72 -13.36 10.99
N ILE A 124 -5.33 -12.87 9.90
CA ILE A 124 -5.12 -13.37 8.53
C ILE A 124 -4.48 -12.31 7.64
N TYR A 125 -3.52 -12.73 6.82
CA TYR A 125 -2.98 -11.90 5.75
C TYR A 125 -3.93 -11.87 4.54
N LEU A 126 -4.44 -10.69 4.21
CA LEU A 126 -5.19 -10.44 2.99
C LEU A 126 -4.42 -9.38 2.17
N PRO A 127 -3.75 -9.75 1.06
CA PRO A 127 -2.92 -8.83 0.28
C PRO A 127 -3.70 -7.64 -0.25
N ASN A 128 -3.01 -6.51 -0.42
CA ASN A 128 -3.58 -5.37 -1.14
C ASN A 128 -3.90 -5.76 -2.59
N PRO A 129 -5.11 -5.46 -3.10
CA PRO A 129 -5.42 -5.57 -4.52
C PRO A 129 -4.87 -4.37 -5.30
N VAL A 130 -4.82 -4.50 -6.62
CA VAL A 130 -4.52 -3.41 -7.55
C VAL A 130 -5.69 -3.17 -8.50
N ASP A 131 -6.03 -1.92 -8.78
CA ASP A 131 -7.08 -1.58 -9.73
C ASP A 131 -6.60 -1.70 -11.18
N MET A 132 -6.81 -2.87 -11.76
CA MET A 132 -6.40 -3.21 -13.12
C MET A 132 -7.14 -2.42 -14.22
N GLN A 133 -8.20 -1.67 -13.88
CA GLN A 133 -8.88 -0.78 -14.84
C GLN A 133 -8.13 0.55 -15.00
N VAL A 134 -7.39 0.96 -13.97
CA VAL A 134 -6.60 2.19 -13.94
C VAL A 134 -5.14 1.90 -14.28
N PHE A 135 -4.59 0.85 -13.68
CA PHE A 135 -3.20 0.43 -13.82
C PHE A 135 -3.12 -0.83 -14.67
N TYR A 136 -2.62 -0.67 -15.90
CA TYR A 136 -2.54 -1.76 -16.87
C TYR A 136 -1.27 -1.62 -17.71
N PRO A 137 -0.75 -2.74 -18.25
CA PRO A 137 0.52 -2.73 -18.93
C PRO A 137 0.43 -1.89 -20.20
N ARG A 138 1.43 -1.03 -20.39
CA ARG A 138 1.72 -0.40 -21.68
C ARG A 138 3.16 -0.70 -22.08
N PRO A 139 3.46 -0.84 -23.39
CA PRO A 139 4.82 -0.95 -23.86
C PRO A 139 5.71 0.17 -23.30
N ALA A 140 6.93 -0.18 -22.90
CA ALA A 140 7.92 0.81 -22.51
C ALA A 140 8.51 1.48 -23.75
N GLU A 141 8.72 2.79 -23.68
CA GLU A 141 9.46 3.53 -24.69
C GLU A 141 10.96 3.39 -24.42
N LYS A 142 11.78 3.47 -25.48
CA LYS A 142 13.23 3.51 -25.30
C LYS A 142 13.66 4.94 -25.02
N HIS A 143 14.39 5.14 -23.93
CA HIS A 143 14.97 6.43 -23.56
C HIS A 143 16.50 6.37 -23.63
N ALA A 144 17.13 7.51 -23.95
CA ALA A 144 18.59 7.61 -24.05
C ALA A 144 19.27 7.41 -22.67
N ARG A 145 18.63 7.93 -21.62
CA ARG A 145 18.93 7.65 -20.22
C ARG A 145 17.74 6.96 -19.59
N ARG A 146 18.01 6.11 -18.62
CA ARG A 146 16.97 5.34 -17.95
C ARG A 146 16.13 6.24 -17.04
N ARG A 147 14.83 6.31 -17.26
CA ARG A 147 13.91 7.12 -16.46
C ARG A 147 13.50 6.36 -15.21
N VAL A 148 13.82 6.92 -14.05
CA VAL A 148 13.49 6.33 -12.74
C VAL A 148 12.48 7.21 -12.03
N LEU A 149 11.40 6.62 -11.53
CA LEU A 149 10.38 7.32 -10.76
C LEU A 149 10.38 6.87 -9.30
N ILE A 150 10.46 7.85 -8.40
CA ILE A 150 10.15 7.69 -6.98
C ILE A 150 8.71 8.19 -6.78
N ALA A 151 7.75 7.25 -6.79
CA ALA A 151 6.32 7.57 -6.73
C ALA A 151 5.74 7.59 -5.31
N SER A 152 6.42 6.96 -4.34
CA SER A 152 6.01 6.98 -2.94
C SER A 152 6.23 8.35 -2.28
N ASP A 153 5.58 8.61 -1.14
CA ASP A 153 5.86 9.80 -0.33
C ASP A 153 7.32 9.81 0.16
N SER A 154 7.99 10.96 0.07
CA SER A 154 9.35 11.11 0.58
C SER A 154 9.39 11.01 2.11
N ASN A 155 9.91 9.89 2.62
CA ASN A 155 9.94 9.55 4.04
C ASN A 155 11.11 8.61 4.34
N TRP A 156 12.10 9.09 5.10
CA TRP A 156 13.35 8.35 5.31
C TRP A 156 13.17 7.16 6.25
N ASP A 157 12.24 7.25 7.21
CA ASP A 157 12.02 6.22 8.22
C ASP A 157 11.22 5.02 7.69
N VAL A 158 10.36 5.25 6.68
CA VAL A 158 9.40 4.24 6.19
C VAL A 158 9.71 3.81 4.75
N LYS A 159 10.05 4.76 3.88
CA LYS A 159 10.36 4.48 2.48
C LYS A 159 11.85 4.31 2.26
N GLY A 160 12.70 4.90 3.10
CA GLY A 160 14.14 4.93 2.83
C GLY A 160 14.45 5.73 1.57
N THR A 161 13.74 6.83 1.35
CA THR A 161 13.96 7.70 0.18
C THR A 161 15.40 8.21 0.13
N ASP A 162 16.06 8.38 1.28
CA ASP A 162 17.48 8.70 1.37
C ASP A 162 18.39 7.61 0.80
N ILE A 163 18.07 6.33 1.02
CA ILE A 163 18.76 5.18 0.42
C ILE A 163 18.61 5.24 -1.10
N ALA A 164 17.38 5.44 -1.58
CA ALA A 164 17.11 5.56 -3.02
C ALA A 164 17.94 6.67 -3.68
N ILE A 165 17.99 7.86 -3.07
CA ILE A 165 18.78 8.99 -3.58
C ILE A 165 20.27 8.68 -3.59
N ARG A 166 20.82 8.04 -2.55
CA ARG A 166 22.24 7.67 -2.53
C ARG A 166 22.58 6.61 -3.58
N ALA A 167 21.76 5.58 -3.73
CA ALA A 167 21.90 4.59 -4.80
C ALA A 167 21.88 5.24 -6.20
N LEU A 168 20.87 6.07 -6.48
CA LEU A 168 20.74 6.77 -7.76
C LEU A 168 21.90 7.73 -8.04
N SER A 169 22.46 8.38 -7.01
CA SER A 169 23.59 9.29 -7.18
C SER A 169 24.86 8.61 -7.72
N ARG A 170 25.00 7.29 -7.50
CA ARG A 170 26.12 6.47 -8.01
C ARG A 170 26.03 6.22 -9.50
N ILE A 171 24.83 6.33 -10.08
CA ILE A 171 24.54 6.08 -11.50
C ILE A 171 23.94 7.30 -12.20
N LYS A 172 24.09 8.50 -11.62
CA LYS A 172 23.45 9.76 -12.06
C LYS A 172 23.68 10.14 -13.52
N ASP A 173 24.76 9.69 -14.14
CA ASP A 173 25.04 9.96 -15.56
C ASP A 173 24.27 9.04 -16.53
N LYS A 174 23.65 7.97 -15.99
CA LYS A 174 22.89 6.95 -16.72
C LYS A 174 21.38 7.07 -16.52
N VAL A 175 20.92 7.88 -15.57
CA VAL A 175 19.50 7.97 -15.18
C VAL A 175 18.95 9.39 -15.24
N ASP A 176 17.67 9.50 -15.57
CA ASP A 176 16.86 10.70 -15.37
C ASP A 176 15.85 10.41 -14.24
N VAL A 177 15.96 11.10 -13.11
CA VAL A 177 15.18 10.79 -11.91
C VAL A 177 14.03 11.77 -11.73
N SER A 178 12.82 11.24 -11.58
CA SER A 178 11.64 12.01 -11.19
C SER A 178 11.15 11.60 -9.79
N ILE A 179 10.69 12.57 -9.02
CA ILE A 179 10.10 12.37 -7.68
C ILE A 179 8.81 13.17 -7.56
N ILE A 180 7.77 12.59 -6.95
CA ILE A 180 6.52 13.33 -6.69
C ILE A 180 6.72 14.25 -5.48
N ALA A 181 6.29 15.50 -5.59
CA ALA A 181 6.40 16.56 -4.58
C ALA A 181 5.49 16.32 -3.36
N TYR A 182 5.74 15.25 -2.60
CA TYR A 182 4.96 14.86 -1.43
C TYR A 182 5.80 14.06 -0.43
N GLY A 183 5.49 14.22 0.86
CA GLY A 183 6.15 13.49 1.95
C GLY A 183 6.85 14.41 2.96
N LYS A 184 6.97 13.95 4.21
CA LYS A 184 7.46 14.75 5.33
C LYS A 184 8.95 15.14 5.21
N ASP A 185 9.72 14.35 4.46
CA ASP A 185 11.17 14.55 4.32
C ASP A 185 11.57 15.06 2.93
N LEU A 186 10.61 15.53 2.10
CA LEU A 186 10.89 15.98 0.72
C LEU A 186 12.03 17.01 0.67
N ASP A 187 11.97 18.07 1.49
CA ASP A 187 13.01 19.10 1.51
C ASP A 187 14.39 18.55 1.87
N LYS A 188 14.46 17.56 2.78
CA LYS A 188 15.72 16.90 3.14
C LYS A 188 16.23 16.06 1.98
N THR A 189 15.34 15.33 1.30
CA THR A 189 15.64 14.54 0.11
C THR A 189 16.19 15.41 -1.02
N LEU A 190 15.58 16.56 -1.29
CA LEU A 190 16.05 17.50 -2.32
C LEU A 190 17.45 18.04 -2.00
N ARG A 191 17.71 18.45 -0.75
CA ARG A 191 19.04 18.88 -0.29
C ARG A 191 20.09 17.77 -0.38
N LEU A 192 19.71 16.53 -0.08
CA LEU A 192 20.61 15.38 -0.20
C LEU A 192 20.99 15.13 -1.66
N ALA A 193 20.01 15.17 -2.58
CA ALA A 193 20.26 14.99 -4.00
C ALA A 193 21.16 16.11 -4.56
N GLU A 194 20.90 17.36 -4.21
CA GLU A 194 21.76 18.51 -4.57
C GLU A 194 23.20 18.31 -4.09
N LYS A 195 23.39 17.93 -2.81
CA LYS A 195 24.73 17.65 -2.24
C LYS A 195 25.49 16.55 -2.99
N LEU A 196 24.77 15.55 -3.51
CA LEU A 196 25.35 14.42 -4.24
C LEU A 196 25.48 14.71 -5.76
N GLY A 197 25.01 15.88 -6.20
CA GLY A 197 24.96 16.27 -7.61
C GLY A 197 24.00 15.43 -8.45
N LEU A 198 22.96 14.86 -7.84
CA LEU A 198 21.87 14.17 -8.53
C LEU A 198 20.76 15.18 -8.85
N HIS A 199 20.49 15.40 -10.13
CA HIS A 199 19.37 16.24 -10.55
C HIS A 199 18.05 15.48 -10.39
N LEU A 200 17.06 16.11 -9.75
CA LEU A 200 15.71 15.56 -9.58
C LEU A 200 14.69 16.42 -10.32
N ASN A 201 13.91 15.78 -11.19
CA ASN A 201 12.70 16.37 -11.73
C ASN A 201 11.55 16.22 -10.73
N VAL A 202 11.14 17.32 -10.11
CA VAL A 202 10.10 17.33 -9.07
C VAL A 202 8.73 17.47 -9.72
N LEU A 203 7.96 16.37 -9.72
CA LEU A 203 6.63 16.28 -10.32
C LEU A 203 5.54 16.74 -9.35
N PRO A 204 4.48 17.41 -9.82
CA PRO A 204 3.35 17.75 -8.99
C PRO A 204 2.57 16.49 -8.58
N LYS A 205 1.88 16.57 -7.45
CA LYS A 205 0.92 15.55 -7.04
C LYS A 205 -0.29 15.56 -8.00
N VAL A 206 -0.67 14.39 -8.46
CA VAL A 206 -1.84 14.17 -9.33
C VAL A 206 -2.91 13.34 -8.62
N PRO A 207 -4.17 13.35 -9.10
CA PRO A 207 -5.17 12.36 -8.71
C PRO A 207 -4.62 10.93 -8.87
N HIS A 208 -5.13 10.00 -8.06
CA HIS A 208 -4.61 8.63 -8.02
C HIS A 208 -4.79 7.92 -9.36
N GLU A 209 -5.94 8.13 -10.01
CA GLU A 209 -6.24 7.58 -11.33
C GLU A 209 -5.33 8.09 -12.46
N GLU A 210 -4.60 9.20 -12.23
CA GLU A 210 -3.65 9.78 -13.18
C GLU A 210 -2.20 9.33 -12.94
N LEU A 211 -1.91 8.63 -11.83
CA LEU A 211 -0.54 8.15 -11.53
C LEU A 211 -0.03 7.16 -12.57
N ASN A 212 -0.92 6.44 -13.25
CA ASN A 212 -0.57 5.57 -14.37
C ASN A 212 0.26 6.29 -15.44
N ARG A 213 0.03 7.59 -15.68
CA ARG A 213 0.82 8.39 -16.63
C ARG A 213 2.27 8.55 -16.20
N TYR A 214 2.52 8.72 -14.90
CA TYR A 214 3.88 8.77 -14.36
C TYR A 214 4.56 7.42 -14.46
N TYR A 215 3.86 6.33 -14.14
CA TYR A 215 4.40 4.98 -14.31
C TYR A 215 4.74 4.69 -15.78
N TRP A 216 3.83 4.95 -16.71
CA TRP A 216 4.06 4.70 -18.14
C TRP A 216 5.18 5.54 -18.75
N ASN A 217 5.49 6.71 -18.19
CA ASN A 217 6.58 7.58 -18.62
C ASN A 217 7.93 7.23 -17.97
N SER A 218 8.02 6.13 -17.22
CA SER A 218 9.21 5.68 -16.51
C SER A 218 9.67 4.32 -17.04
N ASP A 219 10.96 4.01 -16.89
CA ASP A 219 11.51 2.68 -17.20
C ASP A 219 11.57 1.77 -15.98
N VAL A 220 11.74 2.37 -14.80
CA VAL A 220 11.85 1.68 -13.49
C VAL A 220 11.14 2.54 -12.45
N VAL A 221 10.48 1.89 -11.50
CA VAL A 221 9.87 2.55 -10.34
C VAL A 221 10.53 2.09 -9.06
N ILE A 222 10.78 3.03 -8.15
CA ILE A 222 11.27 2.77 -6.81
C ILE A 222 10.13 2.98 -5.81
N ASP A 223 9.93 2.04 -4.87
CA ASP A 223 9.00 2.21 -3.74
C ASP A 223 9.74 2.40 -2.41
N ARG A 224 10.15 1.31 -1.73
CA ARG A 224 10.64 1.39 -0.35
C ARG A 224 11.77 0.43 0.00
N PHE A 225 12.64 0.86 0.91
CA PHE A 225 13.84 0.14 1.34
C PHE A 225 13.96 -0.12 2.86
N ARG A 226 12.89 0.05 3.64
CA ARG A 226 12.95 -0.12 5.12
C ARG A 226 12.08 -1.23 5.71
N LEU A 227 11.03 -1.65 5.00
CA LEU A 227 9.97 -2.48 5.60
C LEU A 227 9.99 -3.96 5.17
N GLY A 228 10.77 -4.32 4.16
CA GLY A 228 10.80 -5.68 3.60
C GLY A 228 9.49 -6.10 2.92
N SER A 229 8.55 -5.17 2.70
CA SER A 229 7.22 -5.45 2.16
C SER A 229 6.87 -4.55 0.99
N LEU A 230 6.12 -5.10 0.03
CA LEU A 230 5.63 -4.36 -1.12
C LEU A 230 4.56 -3.33 -0.73
N GLY A 231 4.63 -2.17 -1.38
CA GLY A 231 3.61 -1.15 -1.31
C GLY A 231 2.58 -1.24 -2.43
N VAL A 232 1.48 -0.51 -2.25
CA VAL A 232 0.52 -0.25 -3.33
C VAL A 232 1.23 0.38 -4.55
N VAL A 233 2.20 1.28 -4.35
CA VAL A 233 3.03 1.84 -5.45
C VAL A 233 3.76 0.74 -6.23
N SER A 234 4.35 -0.26 -5.56
CA SER A 234 4.97 -1.40 -6.23
C SER A 234 3.96 -2.14 -7.09
N LEU A 235 2.80 -2.48 -6.52
CA LEU A 235 1.76 -3.23 -7.22
C LEU A 235 1.23 -2.47 -8.44
N GLU A 236 0.97 -1.17 -8.30
CA GLU A 236 0.51 -0.32 -9.41
C GLU A 236 1.54 -0.20 -10.53
N ALA A 237 2.82 -0.01 -10.19
CA ALA A 237 3.90 0.10 -11.16
C ALA A 237 4.08 -1.21 -11.95
N ILE A 238 4.10 -2.35 -11.26
CA ILE A 238 4.14 -3.68 -11.88
C ILE A 238 2.93 -3.87 -12.80
N ALA A 239 1.72 -3.54 -12.33
CA ALA A 239 0.50 -3.61 -13.14
C ALA A 239 0.58 -2.70 -14.38
N CYS A 240 1.26 -1.55 -14.28
CA CYS A 240 1.50 -0.61 -15.37
C CYS A 240 2.59 -1.02 -16.38
N GLY A 241 3.23 -2.18 -16.20
CA GLY A 241 4.26 -2.62 -17.13
C GLY A 241 5.67 -2.19 -16.75
N ARG A 242 5.93 -1.87 -15.47
CA ARG A 242 7.19 -1.27 -15.02
C ARG A 242 7.84 -2.13 -13.94
N PRO A 243 9.11 -2.55 -14.12
CA PRO A 243 9.83 -3.27 -13.08
C PRO A 243 10.01 -2.37 -11.85
N VAL A 244 9.95 -2.98 -10.67
CA VAL A 244 10.02 -2.27 -9.38
C VAL A 244 11.27 -2.67 -8.61
N ILE A 245 12.02 -1.66 -8.18
CA ILE A 245 13.15 -1.86 -7.26
C ILE A 245 12.73 -1.44 -5.86
N ALA A 246 12.69 -2.40 -4.94
CA ALA A 246 12.32 -2.22 -3.55
C ALA A 246 12.97 -3.30 -2.67
N TYR A 247 13.07 -3.04 -1.38
CA TYR A 247 13.46 -4.06 -0.41
C TYR A 247 12.26 -4.98 -0.11
N VAL A 248 12.38 -6.23 -0.55
CA VAL A 248 11.44 -7.32 -0.25
C VAL A 248 12.19 -8.37 0.55
N SER A 249 11.76 -8.61 1.78
CA SER A 249 12.46 -9.53 2.69
C SER A 249 12.03 -10.97 2.42
N SER A 250 13.00 -11.87 2.29
CA SER A 250 12.75 -13.31 2.19
C SER A 250 12.25 -13.96 3.49
N GLU A 251 12.28 -13.24 4.63
CA GLU A 251 11.71 -13.70 5.89
C GLU A 251 10.18 -13.88 5.82
N TYR A 252 9.51 -13.16 4.91
CA TYR A 252 8.08 -13.27 4.69
C TYR A 252 7.81 -14.34 3.63
N GLY A 253 7.30 -15.49 4.07
CA GLY A 253 6.96 -16.62 3.20
C GLY A 253 5.98 -16.25 2.08
N GLU A 254 5.13 -15.25 2.30
CA GLU A 254 4.22 -14.68 1.30
C GLU A 254 4.96 -14.11 0.07
N TYR A 255 6.22 -13.67 0.21
CA TYR A 255 7.06 -13.19 -0.89
C TYR A 255 8.00 -14.25 -1.45
N GLY A 256 7.82 -15.53 -1.11
CA GLY A 256 8.72 -16.61 -1.54
C GLY A 256 9.00 -16.63 -3.05
N GLU A 257 7.99 -16.34 -3.87
CA GLU A 257 8.08 -16.32 -5.34
C GLU A 257 8.41 -14.95 -5.95
N PHE A 258 8.56 -13.90 -5.15
CA PHE A 258 8.92 -12.58 -5.68
C PHE A 258 10.37 -12.60 -6.21
N PRO A 259 10.65 -12.07 -7.41
CA PRO A 259 11.90 -12.34 -8.13
C PRO A 259 13.13 -11.63 -7.55
N LEU A 260 12.98 -10.40 -7.05
CA LEU A 260 14.08 -9.60 -6.52
C LEU A 260 13.86 -9.35 -5.02
N LYS A 261 14.71 -9.95 -4.18
CA LYS A 261 14.59 -9.94 -2.72
C LYS A 261 15.92 -9.58 -2.08
N ASP A 262 15.85 -9.11 -0.84
CA ASP A 262 16.99 -8.85 0.04
C ASP A 262 18.07 -7.91 -0.55
N ILE A 263 17.67 -7.02 -1.46
CA ILE A 263 18.53 -5.93 -1.94
C ILE A 263 18.51 -4.75 -0.97
N GLU A 264 19.59 -4.58 -0.22
CA GLU A 264 19.67 -3.57 0.86
C GLU A 264 20.76 -2.53 0.61
N GLU A 265 21.87 -2.93 -0.01
CA GLU A 265 23.01 -2.06 -0.21
C GLU A 265 22.81 -1.11 -1.40
N GLU A 266 23.32 0.12 -1.28
CA GLU A 266 23.13 1.16 -2.30
C GLU A 266 23.70 0.77 -3.67
N GLU A 267 24.81 0.03 -3.68
CA GLU A 267 25.43 -0.55 -4.87
C GLU A 267 24.53 -1.60 -5.54
N GLU A 268 23.94 -2.51 -4.77
CA GLU A 268 23.03 -3.55 -5.28
C GLU A 268 21.76 -2.93 -5.87
N ILE A 269 21.22 -1.92 -5.19
CA ILE A 269 20.06 -1.16 -5.66
C ILE A 269 20.39 -0.46 -6.99
N ALA A 270 21.56 0.17 -7.10
CA ALA A 270 21.99 0.84 -8.32
C ALA A 270 22.18 -0.14 -9.50
N GLU A 271 22.81 -1.29 -9.24
CA GLU A 271 22.98 -2.38 -10.20
C GLU A 271 21.61 -2.91 -10.67
N ALA A 272 20.68 -3.15 -9.75
CA ALA A 272 19.34 -3.61 -10.07
C ALA A 272 18.56 -2.61 -10.93
N ILE A 273 18.70 -1.30 -10.68
CA ILE A 273 18.09 -0.25 -11.51
C ILE A 273 18.64 -0.29 -12.94
N LEU A 274 19.96 -0.44 -13.10
CA LEU A 274 20.59 -0.47 -14.42
C LEU A 274 20.19 -1.71 -15.23
N HIS A 275 20.10 -2.86 -14.57
CA HIS A 275 19.85 -4.15 -15.21
C HIS A 275 18.40 -4.60 -15.24
N ALA A 276 17.48 -3.89 -14.57
CA ALA A 276 16.05 -4.14 -14.66
C ALA A 276 15.63 -4.25 -16.14
N ASP A 277 14.84 -5.24 -16.50
CA ASP A 277 14.45 -5.45 -17.88
C ASP A 277 13.01 -5.97 -17.97
N GLU A 278 12.59 -6.29 -19.19
CA GLU A 278 11.26 -6.84 -19.43
C GLU A 278 11.09 -8.20 -18.73
N LYS A 279 12.16 -8.98 -18.57
CA LYS A 279 12.08 -10.27 -17.88
C LYS A 279 11.78 -10.07 -16.39
N LEU A 280 12.52 -9.19 -15.72
CA LEU A 280 12.27 -8.86 -14.31
C LEU A 280 10.81 -8.41 -14.12
N TRP A 281 10.33 -7.49 -14.96
CA TRP A 281 8.93 -7.05 -14.89
C TRP A 281 7.94 -8.21 -15.10
N ARG A 282 8.18 -9.11 -16.07
CA ARG A 282 7.30 -10.27 -16.31
C ARG A 282 7.22 -11.18 -15.09
N ASP A 283 8.36 -11.47 -14.45
CA ASP A 283 8.42 -12.30 -13.25
C ASP A 283 7.66 -11.62 -12.08
N GLU A 284 7.81 -10.30 -11.91
CA GLU A 284 7.05 -9.52 -10.91
C GLU A 284 5.55 -9.50 -11.22
N TYR A 285 5.19 -9.38 -12.49
CA TYR A 285 3.80 -9.35 -12.94
C TYR A 285 3.12 -10.70 -12.76
N GLU A 286 3.80 -11.81 -13.00
CA GLU A 286 3.30 -13.16 -12.70
C GLU A 286 3.02 -13.31 -11.20
N TYR A 287 3.95 -12.88 -10.34
CA TYR A 287 3.74 -12.84 -8.90
C TYR A 287 2.51 -11.99 -8.53
N LEU A 288 2.38 -10.79 -9.10
CA LEU A 288 1.25 -9.89 -8.86
C LEU A 288 -0.07 -10.54 -9.27
N MET A 289 -0.14 -11.17 -10.44
CA MET A 289 -1.36 -11.79 -10.96
C MET A 289 -1.79 -13.00 -10.14
N LYS A 290 -0.83 -13.71 -9.52
CA LYS A 290 -1.11 -14.82 -8.63
C LYS A 290 -1.58 -14.38 -7.23
N ASN A 291 -0.96 -13.34 -6.67
CA ASN A 291 -1.11 -13.02 -5.24
C ASN A 291 -1.93 -11.76 -4.95
N HIS A 292 -1.98 -10.81 -5.90
CA HIS A 292 -2.56 -9.48 -5.73
C HIS A 292 -3.67 -9.16 -6.75
N ASN A 293 -3.99 -10.09 -7.65
CA ASN A 293 -5.11 -9.90 -8.59
C ASN A 293 -6.40 -9.64 -7.80
N PRO A 294 -7.09 -8.53 -8.08
CA PRO A 294 -8.25 -8.12 -7.29
C PRO A 294 -9.36 -9.18 -7.23
N ASN A 295 -9.55 -9.98 -8.29
CA ASN A 295 -10.55 -11.06 -8.26
C ASN A 295 -10.19 -12.17 -7.26
N ILE A 296 -8.90 -12.51 -7.16
CA ILE A 296 -8.41 -13.52 -6.20
C ILE A 296 -8.53 -12.99 -4.78
N VAL A 297 -8.14 -11.73 -4.56
CA VAL A 297 -8.24 -11.09 -3.23
C VAL A 297 -9.70 -10.97 -2.79
N VAL A 298 -10.59 -10.57 -3.69
CA VAL A 298 -12.03 -10.50 -3.41
C VAL A 298 -12.61 -11.87 -3.09
N ALA A 299 -12.29 -12.91 -3.88
CA ALA A 299 -12.78 -14.26 -3.62
C ALA A 299 -12.41 -14.73 -2.21
N ARG A 300 -11.14 -14.56 -1.81
CA ARG A 300 -10.67 -14.85 -0.45
C ARG A 300 -11.43 -14.05 0.61
N LEU A 301 -11.64 -12.75 0.38
CA LEU A 301 -12.38 -11.91 1.32
C LEU A 301 -13.85 -12.33 1.48
N LEU A 302 -14.49 -12.77 0.40
CA LEU A 302 -15.86 -13.27 0.45
C LEU A 302 -15.97 -14.58 1.24
N GLU A 303 -14.99 -15.48 1.12
CA GLU A 303 -14.92 -16.70 1.94
C GLU A 303 -14.88 -16.35 3.44
N GLU A 304 -14.09 -15.34 3.84
CA GLU A 304 -14.03 -14.86 5.22
C GLU A 304 -15.36 -14.28 5.69
N TYR A 305 -16.08 -13.54 4.82
CA TYR A 305 -17.41 -13.04 5.16
C TYR A 305 -18.43 -14.16 5.31
N GLU A 306 -18.41 -15.15 4.42
CA GLU A 306 -19.30 -16.30 4.51
C GLU A 306 -19.04 -17.12 5.77
N GLU A 307 -17.79 -17.35 6.14
CA GLU A 307 -17.42 -18.04 7.39
C GLU A 307 -18.00 -17.30 8.61
N MET A 308 -17.91 -15.97 8.63
CA MET A 308 -18.41 -15.15 9.73
C MET A 308 -19.94 -15.06 9.83
N LEU A 309 -20.65 -15.36 8.74
CA LEU A 309 -22.11 -15.31 8.67
C LEU A 309 -22.79 -16.68 8.89
N ARG A 310 -22.00 -17.75 9.05
CA ARG A 310 -22.48 -19.09 9.42
C ARG A 310 -22.69 -19.21 10.92
#